data_AF-A0A1I0T7Q0-F1
#
_entry.id   AF-A0A1I0T7Q0-F1
#
_cell.length_a   1.000
_cell.length_b   1.000
_cell.length_c   1.000
_cell.angle_alpha   90.00
_cell.angle_beta   90.00
_cell.angle_gamma   90.00
#
_symmetry.space_group_name_H-M   'P 1'
#
loop_
_entity.id
_entity.type
_entity.pdbx_description
1 polymer ?
#
loop_
_entity_poly.entity_id
_entity_poly.type
_entity_poly.pdbx_seq_one_letter_code
_entity_poly.pdbx_strand_id
1 'polypeptide(L)'
;MNILPGDMQRAAKLLDCCDYCLARARVAQFGRDLNEAEKWVKEFLRCKRDLDELVRKKEEHDKLLEVVELMKARGIDIEIILRKGNEQ
;
A
#
# COMPACT_ATOMS: atom_id res chain seq x y z
N MET A 1 -12.43 -7.63 -7.68
CA MET A 1 -11.23 -6.86 -7.29
C MET A 1 -10.68 -7.51 -6.04
N ASN A 2 -9.62 -8.32 -6.16
CA ASN A 2 -9.12 -9.16 -5.06
C ASN A 2 -8.13 -8.37 -4.20
N ILE A 3 -8.66 -7.38 -3.47
CA ILE A 3 -7.93 -6.66 -2.43
C ILE A 3 -8.46 -7.18 -1.11
N LEU A 4 -7.58 -7.67 -0.22
CA LEU A 4 -8.02 -8.06 1.12
C LEU A 4 -8.69 -6.84 1.77
N PRO A 5 -9.84 -6.97 2.46
CA PRO A 5 -10.52 -5.83 3.07
C PRO A 5 -9.60 -4.98 3.97
N GLY A 6 -8.63 -5.62 4.63
CA GLY A 6 -7.59 -4.94 5.42
C GLY A 6 -6.65 -4.04 4.60
N ASP A 7 -6.33 -4.41 3.36
CA ASP A 7 -5.47 -3.61 2.48
C ASP A 7 -6.20 -2.37 1.97
N MET A 8 -7.51 -2.45 1.69
CA MET A 8 -8.31 -1.27 1.35
C MET A 8 -8.41 -0.29 2.51
N GLN A 9 -8.68 -0.79 3.72
CA GLN A 9 -8.73 0.07 4.91
C GLN A 9 -7.37 0.70 5.21
N ARG A 10 -6.28 -0.04 5.02
CA ARG A 10 -4.91 0.46 5.19
C ARG A 10 -4.56 1.51 4.13
N ALA A 11 -4.91 1.28 2.87
CA ALA A 11 -4.70 2.24 1.79
C ALA A 11 -5.46 3.55 2.03
N ALA A 12 -6.72 3.48 2.47
CA ALA A 12 -7.51 4.65 2.83
C ALA A 12 -6.83 5.47 3.94
N LYS A 13 -6.41 4.82 5.04
CA LYS A 13 -5.68 5.48 6.13
C LYS A 13 -4.37 6.12 5.68
N LEU A 14 -3.64 5.48 4.77
CA LEU A 14 -2.41 6.04 4.22
C LEU A 14 -2.67 7.26 3.34
N LEU A 15 -3.73 7.25 2.54
CA LEU A 15 -4.15 8.42 1.74
C LEU A 15 -4.55 9.59 2.64
N ASP A 16 -5.37 9.35 3.67
CA ASP A 16 -5.73 10.38 4.65
C ASP A 16 -4.48 10.98 5.32
N CYS A 17 -3.49 10.13 5.64
CA CYS A 17 -2.23 10.57 6.22
C CYS A 17 -1.38 11.40 5.24
N CYS A 18 -1.33 11.01 3.96
CA CYS A 18 -0.67 11.78 2.92
C CYS A 18 -1.27 13.19 2.80
N ASP A 19 -2.59 13.30 2.72
CA ASP A 19 -3.30 14.57 2.62
C ASP A 19 -3.05 15.46 3.83
N TYR A 20 -3.12 14.89 5.03
CA TYR A 20 -2.80 15.59 6.27
C TYR A 20 -1.35 16.10 6.29
N CYS A 21 -0.37 15.27 5.93
CA CYS A 21 1.04 15.65 5.92
C CYS A 21 1.29 16.82 4.96
N LEU A 22 0.73 16.77 3.75
CA LEU A 22 0.86 17.86 2.78
C LEU A 22 0.21 19.16 3.25
N ALA A 23 -0.97 19.07 3.87
CA ALA A 23 -1.64 20.24 4.45
C ALA A 23 -0.78 20.89 5.55
N ARG A 24 -0.20 20.07 6.45
CA ARG A 24 0.68 20.54 7.52
C ARG A 24 1.99 21.15 6.99
N ALA A 25 2.60 20.51 5.99
CA ALA A 25 3.79 21.05 5.33
C ALA A 25 3.51 22.43 4.73
N ARG A 26 2.36 22.60 4.07
CA ARG A 26 1.95 23.88 3.48
C ARG A 26 1.72 24.97 4.53
N VAL A 27 1.07 24.63 5.65
CA VAL A 27 0.88 25.58 6.78
C VAL A 27 2.23 26.02 7.36
N ALA A 28 3.14 25.08 7.62
CA ALA A 28 4.48 25.39 8.14
C ALA A 28 5.28 26.27 7.17
N GLN A 29 5.20 25.99 5.87
CA GLN A 29 5.82 26.81 4.83
C GLN A 29 5.31 28.26 4.87
N PHE A 30 3.99 28.49 4.98
CA PHE A 30 3.43 29.83 5.13
C PHE A 30 3.88 30.52 6.42
N GLY A 31 4.06 29.76 7.49
CA GLY A 31 4.64 30.21 8.76
C GLY A 31 6.15 30.46 8.72
N ARG A 32 6.82 30.22 7.57
CA ARG A 32 8.28 30.28 7.38
C ARG A 32 9.07 29.30 8.28
N ASP A 33 8.40 28.30 8.84
CA ASP A 33 9.05 27.21 9.56
C ASP A 33 9.39 26.08 8.58
N LEU A 34 10.56 26.22 7.93
CA LEU A 34 11.00 25.27 6.91
C LEU A 34 11.39 23.90 7.50
N ASN A 35 11.80 23.85 8.77
CA ASN A 35 12.16 22.60 9.43
C ASN A 35 10.91 21.75 9.70
N GLU A 36 9.85 22.37 10.21
CA GLU A 36 8.57 21.68 10.40
C GLU A 36 7.97 21.29 9.05
N ALA A 37 8.09 22.15 8.03
CA ALA A 37 7.66 21.79 6.66
C ALA A 37 8.41 20.56 6.12
N GLU A 38 9.74 20.52 6.26
CA GLU A 38 10.57 19.39 5.84
C GLU A 38 10.19 18.09 6.56
N LYS A 39 9.92 18.16 7.86
CA LYS A 39 9.45 17.01 8.66
C LYS A 39 8.16 16.42 8.09
N TRP A 40 7.16 17.25 7.80
CA TRP A 40 5.90 16.77 7.23
C TRP A 40 6.06 16.21 5.81
N VAL A 41 6.96 16.77 4.99
CA VAL A 41 7.28 16.21 3.68
C VAL A 41 7.94 14.83 3.81
N LYS A 42 8.83 14.61 4.78
CA LYS A 42 9.42 13.28 5.05
C LYS A 42 8.37 12.26 5.47
N GLU A 43 7.41 12.64 6.29
CA GLU A 43 6.29 11.77 6.69
C GLU A 43 5.40 11.42 5.49
N PHE A 44 5.08 12.39 4.63
CA PHE A 44 4.38 12.13 3.36
C PHE A 44 5.13 11.12 2.49
N LEU A 45 6.45 11.26 2.33
CA LEU A 45 7.26 10.33 1.54
C LEU A 45 7.32 8.92 2.17
N ARG A 46 7.18 8.79 3.49
CA ARG A 46 6.99 7.47 4.13
C ARG A 46 5.64 6.88 3.74
N CYS A 47 4.55 7.62 3.92
CA CYS A 47 3.20 7.13 3.58
C CYS A 47 3.06 6.76 2.10
N LYS A 48 3.69 7.53 1.19
CA LYS A 48 3.75 7.18 -0.23
C LYS A 48 4.46 5.84 -0.48
N ARG A 49 5.60 5.59 0.17
CA ARG A 49 6.31 4.30 0.01
C ARG A 49 5.45 3.13 0.47
N ASP A 50 4.73 3.29 1.57
CA ASP A 50 3.82 2.26 2.07
C ASP A 50 2.67 2.00 1.08
N LEU A 51 2.13 3.04 0.44
CA LEU A 51 1.13 2.91 -0.62
C LEU A 51 1.69 2.21 -1.86
N ASP A 52 2.88 2.61 -2.30
CA ASP A 52 3.55 1.99 -3.45
C ASP A 52 3.81 0.50 -3.19
N GLU A 53 4.13 0.10 -1.95
CA GLU A 53 4.28 -1.31 -1.57
C GLU A 53 2.96 -2.08 -1.63
N LEU A 54 1.85 -1.47 -1.18
CA LEU A 54 0.51 -2.08 -1.31
C LEU A 54 0.12 -2.29 -2.78
N VAL A 55 0.42 -1.32 -3.64
CA VAL A 55 0.20 -1.44 -5.09
C VAL A 55 1.03 -2.60 -5.65
N ARG A 56 2.32 -2.68 -5.31
CA ARG A 56 3.19 -3.77 -5.76
C ARG A 56 2.67 -5.14 -5.33
N LYS A 57 2.24 -5.30 -4.08
CA LYS A 57 1.68 -6.57 -3.57
C LYS A 57 0.42 -6.98 -4.34
N LYS A 58 -0.42 -6.01 -4.70
CA LYS A 58 -1.61 -6.26 -5.53
C LYS A 58 -1.20 -6.74 -6.93
N GLU A 59 -0.25 -6.08 -7.56
CA GLU A 59 0.24 -6.48 -8.90
C GLU A 59 0.87 -7.87 -8.90
N GLU A 60 1.63 -8.22 -7.86
CA GLU A 60 2.19 -9.57 -7.68
C GLU A 60 1.09 -10.62 -7.51
N HIS A 61 0.07 -10.32 -6.70
CA HIS A 61 -1.08 -11.19 -6.50
C HIS A 61 -1.89 -11.40 -7.79
N ASP A 62 -2.15 -10.34 -8.55
CA ASP A 62 -2.88 -10.41 -9.82
C ASP A 62 -2.12 -11.29 -10.84
N LYS A 63 -0.79 -11.17 -10.92
CA LYS A 63 0.06 -12.06 -11.75
C LYS A 63 -0.01 -13.52 -11.31
N LEU A 64 -0.01 -13.79 -10.00
CA LEU A 64 -0.11 -15.16 -9.49
C LEU A 64 -1.48 -15.77 -9.81
N LEU A 65 -2.55 -14.98 -9.74
CA LEU A 65 -3.88 -15.42 -10.16
C LEU A 65 -3.94 -15.77 -11.64
N GLU A 66 -3.33 -14.97 -12.51
CA GLU A 66 -3.25 -15.29 -13.95
C GLU A 66 -2.57 -16.65 -14.19
N VAL A 67 -1.50 -16.96 -13.45
CA VAL A 67 -0.81 -18.26 -13.53
C VAL A 67 -1.70 -19.40 -13.04
N VAL A 68 -2.41 -19.21 -11.92
CA VAL A 68 -3.36 -20.20 -11.38
C VAL A 68 -4.47 -20.50 -12.38
N GLU A 69 -5.06 -19.48 -13.00
CA GLU A 69 -6.11 -19.66 -14.00
C GLU A 69 -5.59 -20.34 -15.27
N LEU A 70 -4.37 -20.02 -15.71
CA LEU A 70 -3.73 -20.71 -16.84
C LEU A 70 -3.52 -22.20 -16.58
N MET A 71 -3.08 -22.56 -15.38
CA MET A 71 -2.84 -23.94 -14.99
C MET A 71 -4.16 -24.73 -14.84
N LYS A 72 -5.20 -24.13 -14.24
CA LYS A 72 -6.55 -24.70 -14.21
C LYS A 72 -7.10 -24.97 -15.62
N ALA A 73 -6.92 -24.02 -16.54
CA ALA A 73 -7.35 -24.18 -17.94
C ALA A 73 -6.65 -25.35 -18.65
N ARG A 74 -5.47 -25.76 -18.16
CA ARG A 74 -4.72 -26.93 -18.67
C ARG A 74 -5.08 -28.23 -17.95
N GLY A 75 -6.10 -28.22 -17.08
CA GLY A 75 -6.51 -29.38 -16.29
C GLY A 75 -5.52 -29.76 -15.18
N ILE A 76 -4.63 -28.83 -14.80
CA ILE A 76 -3.70 -29.03 -13.68
C ILE A 76 -4.43 -28.65 -12.40
N ASP A 77 -4.55 -29.59 -11.48
CA ASP A 77 -5.10 -29.34 -10.15
C ASP A 77 -4.09 -28.58 -9.29
N ILE A 78 -4.52 -27.46 -8.71
CA ILE A 78 -3.66 -26.56 -7.92
C ILE A 78 -4.28 -26.35 -6.56
N GLU A 79 -3.56 -26.76 -5.53
CA GLU A 79 -3.88 -26.46 -4.15
C GLU A 79 -3.09 -25.23 -3.68
N ILE A 80 -3.78 -24.14 -3.32
CA ILE A 80 -3.14 -22.93 -2.80
C ILE A 80 -2.85 -23.12 -1.32
N ILE A 81 -1.58 -23.39 -0.97
CA ILE A 81 -1.14 -23.49 0.42
C ILE A 81 -0.83 -22.08 0.97
N LEU A 82 -1.80 -21.48 1.68
CA LEU A 82 -1.57 -20.24 2.42
C LEU A 82 -0.80 -20.54 3.72
N ARG A 83 0.48 -20.22 3.74
CA ARG A 83 1.28 -20.27 4.97
C ARG A 83 0.89 -19.07 5.84
N LYS A 84 0.22 -19.31 6.98
CA LYS A 84 0.03 -18.26 8.00
C LYS A 84 1.42 -17.81 8.50
N GLY A 85 1.85 -16.62 8.09
CA GLY A 85 3.05 -15.98 8.61
C GLY A 85 2.84 -15.61 10.08
N ASN A 86 3.79 -16.00 10.93
CA ASN A 86 3.90 -15.75 12.37
C ASN A 86 3.11 -14.53 12.88
N GLU A 87 1.98 -14.81 13.54
CA GLU A 87 1.42 -13.92 14.56
C GLU A 87 2.37 -13.99 15.77
N GLN A 88 3.25 -13.00 15.91
CA GLN A 88 3.97 -12.67 17.15
C GLN A 88 3.46 -11.34 17.68
#